data_AF-A0A2X2JD24-F1
#
_entry.id   AF-A0A2X2JD24-F1
#
_cell.length_a   1.000
_cell.length_b   1.000
_cell.length_c   1.000
_cell.angle_alpha   90.00
_cell.angle_beta   90.00
_cell.angle_gamma   90.00
#
_symmetry.space_group_name_H-M   'P 1'
#
loop_
_entity.id
_entity.type
_entity.pdbx_description
1 polymer ?
#
loop_
_entity_poly.entity_id
_entity_poly.type
_entity_poly.pdbx_seq_one_letter_code
_entity_poly.pdbx_strand_id
1 'polypeptide(L)'
;MKINFLKWKCAAAVGMLLCMTDVANSQTKSLPYEGVAGWQETQDKRMEWFKEARFGLFIHWGLYSAAGGSFEGKKYPQHYAEWIQTWGKIPSKQYAEVLKPKFTLRSFDPKSWAHLAKKNGNEVYGADLPTPRRL
;
A
#
# COMPACT_ATOMS: atom_id res chain seq x y z
N MET A 1 -39.13 12.29 -66.09
CA MET A 1 -39.52 12.33 -64.67
C MET A 1 -38.23 12.26 -63.84
N LYS A 2 -37.79 13.39 -63.27
CA LYS A 2 -36.51 13.49 -62.54
C LYS A 2 -36.75 13.10 -61.07
N ILE A 3 -36.11 12.03 -60.61
CA ILE A 3 -36.18 11.58 -59.21
C ILE A 3 -34.95 12.11 -58.47
N ASN A 4 -35.21 12.80 -57.36
CA ASN A 4 -34.25 13.58 -56.57
C ASN A 4 -33.30 12.68 -55.76
N PHE A 5 -32.02 12.65 -56.13
CA PHE A 5 -30.92 11.95 -55.45
C PHE A 5 -30.32 12.72 -54.25
N LEU A 6 -31.11 13.53 -53.52
CA LEU A 6 -30.57 14.46 -52.51
C LEU A 6 -31.17 14.31 -51.11
N LYS A 7 -31.57 13.09 -50.70
CA LYS A 7 -32.10 12.85 -49.34
C LYS A 7 -31.33 11.82 -48.50
N TRP A 8 -30.11 11.45 -48.89
CA TRP A 8 -29.32 10.46 -48.13
C TRP A 8 -27.89 10.86 -47.78
N LYS A 9 -27.58 12.16 -47.81
CA LYS A 9 -26.25 12.67 -47.39
C LYS A 9 -26.19 13.27 -45.98
N CYS A 10 -27.26 13.22 -45.19
CA CYS A 10 -27.25 13.79 -43.83
C CYS A 10 -27.19 12.76 -42.69
N ALA A 11 -27.25 11.45 -42.97
CA ALA A 11 -27.22 10.44 -41.91
C ALA A 11 -25.82 10.10 -41.38
N ALA A 12 -24.75 10.48 -42.08
CA ALA A 12 -23.38 10.08 -41.72
C ALA A 12 -22.66 11.04 -40.76
N ALA A 13 -23.14 12.27 -40.56
CA ALA A 13 -22.44 13.29 -39.76
C ALA A 13 -22.94 13.42 -38.31
N VAL A 14 -24.08 12.82 -37.97
CA VAL A 14 -24.64 12.90 -36.59
C VAL A 14 -24.25 11.66 -35.76
N GLY A 15 -23.95 10.53 -36.39
CA GLY A 15 -23.58 9.29 -35.69
C GLY A 15 -22.14 9.24 -35.16
N MET A 16 -21.24 10.11 -35.63
CA MET A 16 -19.81 10.09 -35.26
C MET A 16 -19.40 11.21 -34.30
N LEU A 17 -20.36 11.94 -33.73
CA LEU A 17 -20.12 12.94 -32.67
C LEU A 17 -20.71 12.53 -31.31
N LEU A 18 -21.34 11.36 -31.21
CA LEU A 18 -21.96 10.85 -29.98
C LEU A 18 -21.23 9.66 -29.34
N CYS A 19 -19.99 9.38 -29.74
CA CYS A 19 -19.18 8.30 -29.13
C CYS A 19 -17.93 8.80 -28.38
N MET A 20 -17.80 10.10 -28.11
CA MET A 20 -16.59 10.69 -27.50
C MET A 20 -16.84 11.45 -26.20
N THR A 21 -18.07 11.48 -25.66
CA THR A 21 -18.37 12.19 -24.40
C THR A 21 -18.35 11.31 -23.14
N ASP A 22 -18.25 9.98 -23.26
CA ASP A 22 -18.35 9.07 -22.09
C ASP A 22 -16.99 8.59 -21.54
N VAL A 23 -15.86 9.07 -22.07
CA VAL A 23 -14.50 8.73 -21.57
C VAL A 23 -13.95 9.84 -20.67
N ALA A 24 -14.78 10.35 -19.75
CA ALA A 24 -14.31 11.39 -18.82
C ALA A 24 -14.87 11.27 -17.41
N ASN A 25 -15.21 10.08 -16.88
CA ASN A 25 -15.19 9.88 -15.42
C ASN A 25 -15.33 8.43 -14.91
N SER A 26 -14.66 7.45 -15.51
CA SER A 26 -14.52 6.14 -14.84
C SER A 26 -13.43 6.19 -13.76
N GLN A 27 -13.62 7.05 -12.77
CA GLN A 27 -13.15 6.76 -11.41
C GLN A 27 -14.32 6.12 -10.69
N THR A 28 -14.54 4.82 -10.94
CA THR A 28 -15.36 4.02 -10.05
C THR A 28 -14.69 4.04 -8.69
N LYS A 29 -15.16 4.93 -7.80
CA LYS A 29 -14.83 4.89 -6.37
C LYS A 29 -15.03 3.44 -5.95
N SER A 30 -13.96 2.81 -5.47
CA SER A 30 -14.01 1.43 -4.98
C SER A 30 -15.17 1.32 -3.99
N LEU A 31 -15.87 0.19 -4.02
CA LEU A 31 -16.88 -0.12 -3.02
C LEU A 31 -16.26 0.11 -1.62
N PRO A 32 -17.01 0.71 -0.67
CA PRO A 32 -16.48 0.97 0.66
C PRO A 32 -15.87 -0.33 1.19
N TYR A 33 -14.61 -0.26 1.57
CA TYR A 33 -13.94 -1.36 2.25
C TYR A 33 -14.74 -1.65 3.53
N GLU A 34 -15.53 -2.73 3.44
CA GLU A 34 -16.22 -3.45 4.51
C GLU A 34 -17.28 -2.70 5.33
N GLY A 35 -18.45 -2.35 4.76
CA GLY A 35 -19.75 -2.34 5.48
C GLY A 35 -19.91 -1.49 6.78
N VAL A 36 -18.90 -0.73 7.20
CA VAL A 36 -18.95 0.08 8.42
C VAL A 36 -19.62 1.40 8.07
N ALA A 37 -20.81 1.63 8.64
CA ALA A 37 -21.50 2.91 8.53
C ALA A 37 -20.56 4.05 8.98
N GLY A 38 -20.45 5.12 8.19
CA GLY A 38 -19.57 6.23 8.51
C GLY A 38 -18.15 6.12 7.91
N TRP A 39 -17.79 5.03 7.22
CA TRP A 39 -16.43 4.88 6.66
C TRP A 39 -16.12 5.97 5.63
N GLN A 40 -17.00 6.22 4.68
CA GLN A 40 -16.80 7.23 3.65
C GLN A 40 -17.03 8.64 4.20
N GLU A 41 -18.06 8.79 5.04
CA GLU A 41 -18.49 10.08 5.59
C GLU A 41 -17.46 10.67 6.56
N THR A 42 -16.68 9.83 7.26
CA THR A 42 -15.66 10.31 8.21
C THR A 42 -14.23 10.18 7.67
N GLN A 43 -14.05 9.86 6.38
CA GLN A 43 -12.73 9.69 5.76
C GLN A 43 -11.83 10.92 5.98
N ASP A 44 -12.33 12.12 5.69
CA ASP A 44 -11.49 13.34 5.79
C ASP A 44 -10.99 13.57 7.21
N LYS A 45 -11.85 13.37 8.21
CA LYS A 45 -11.48 13.48 9.62
C LYS A 45 -10.45 12.41 10.04
N ARG A 46 -10.60 11.17 9.58
CA ARG A 46 -9.64 10.09 9.89
C ARG A 46 -8.29 10.29 9.22
N MET A 47 -8.26 10.96 8.06
CA MET A 47 -7.05 11.18 7.26
C MET A 47 -6.34 12.50 7.57
N GLU A 48 -6.92 13.37 8.40
CA GLU A 48 -6.37 14.70 8.73
C GLU A 48 -4.93 14.60 9.27
N TRP A 49 -4.73 13.85 10.36
CA TRP A 49 -3.40 13.65 10.97
C TRP A 49 -2.40 13.03 9.97
N PHE A 50 -2.84 12.09 9.13
CA PHE A 50 -1.95 11.43 8.16
C PHE A 50 -1.49 12.40 7.06
N LYS A 51 -2.41 13.27 6.61
CA LYS A 51 -2.08 14.35 5.66
C LYS A 51 -1.09 15.33 6.30
N GLU A 52 -1.19 15.61 7.60
CA GLU A 52 -0.29 16.50 8.34
C GLU A 52 1.07 15.91 8.66
N ALA A 53 1.16 14.60 8.89
CA ALA A 53 2.40 13.95 9.30
C ALA A 53 3.53 14.10 8.27
N ARG A 54 3.19 14.05 6.96
CA ARG A 54 4.06 14.24 5.76
C ARG A 54 5.25 13.29 5.61
N PHE A 55 5.83 12.80 6.70
CA PHE A 55 7.01 11.98 6.77
C PHE A 55 6.75 10.83 7.75
N GLY A 56 7.20 9.63 7.39
CA GLY A 56 6.99 8.44 8.18
C GLY A 56 8.14 7.46 8.04
N LEU A 57 8.27 6.60 9.06
CA LEU A 57 9.27 5.55 9.12
C LEU A 57 8.62 4.21 8.79
N PHE A 58 9.24 3.46 7.88
CA PHE A 58 8.82 2.09 7.54
C PHE A 58 9.89 1.09 7.98
N ILE A 59 9.49 0.05 8.72
CA ILE A 59 10.41 -0.92 9.31
C ILE A 59 10.11 -2.31 8.71
N HIS A 60 11.03 -2.83 7.91
CA HIS A 60 11.03 -4.23 7.47
C HIS A 60 11.76 -5.07 8.51
N TRP A 61 11.01 -5.72 9.41
CA TRP A 61 11.57 -6.58 10.44
C TRP A 61 10.82 -7.91 10.57
N GLY A 62 11.57 -9.02 10.60
CA GLY A 62 11.02 -10.37 10.73
C GLY A 62 12.11 -11.44 10.66
N LEU A 63 11.73 -12.71 10.46
CA LEU A 63 12.69 -13.83 10.39
C LEU A 63 13.76 -13.62 9.31
N TYR A 64 13.42 -12.98 8.20
CA TYR A 64 14.36 -12.61 7.14
C TYR A 64 15.48 -11.68 7.62
N SER A 65 15.24 -10.86 8.65
CA SER A 65 16.27 -10.01 9.25
C SER A 65 17.36 -10.85 9.91
N ALA A 66 17.01 -12.01 10.50
CA ALA A 66 17.99 -12.97 11.02
C ALA A 66 18.71 -13.76 9.91
N ALA A 67 18.06 -13.93 8.75
CA ALA A 67 18.69 -14.55 7.57
C ALA A 67 19.70 -13.61 6.88
N GLY A 68 19.46 -12.30 6.89
CA GLY A 68 20.41 -11.31 6.37
C GLY A 68 20.76 -11.51 4.88
N GLY A 69 19.79 -11.96 4.07
CA GLY A 69 20.01 -12.26 2.64
C GLY A 69 20.72 -13.60 2.38
N SER A 70 20.92 -14.44 3.40
CA SER A 70 21.51 -15.78 3.25
C SER A 70 20.72 -16.83 4.03
N PHE A 71 20.64 -18.04 3.51
CA PHE A 71 19.97 -19.16 4.17
C PHE A 71 20.83 -20.41 4.01
N GLU A 72 21.16 -21.08 5.12
CA GLU A 72 21.97 -22.31 5.15
C GLU A 72 23.27 -22.24 4.31
N GLY A 73 23.99 -21.11 4.42
CA GLY A 73 25.26 -20.91 3.70
C GLY A 73 25.11 -20.47 2.24
N LYS A 74 23.90 -20.47 1.69
CA LYS A 74 23.61 -19.91 0.37
C LYS A 74 23.26 -18.44 0.48
N LYS A 75 24.05 -17.59 -0.18
CA LYS A 75 23.76 -16.17 -0.32
C LYS A 75 22.85 -15.94 -1.54
N TYR A 76 21.83 -15.11 -1.36
CA TYR A 76 20.91 -14.73 -2.41
C TYR A 76 21.32 -13.36 -2.95
N PRO A 77 21.61 -13.22 -4.25
CA PRO A 77 22.09 -11.96 -4.83
C PRO A 77 21.00 -10.89 -4.95
N GLN A 78 19.73 -11.24 -4.75
CA GLN A 78 18.61 -10.31 -4.81
C GLN A 78 18.67 -9.28 -3.68
N HIS A 79 18.20 -8.07 -3.95
CA HIS A 79 18.26 -6.94 -3.00
C HIS A 79 17.21 -7.02 -1.87
N TYR A 80 16.15 -7.81 -2.04
CA TYR A 80 15.01 -7.89 -1.12
C TYR A 80 15.10 -9.14 -0.23
N ALA A 81 15.71 -8.97 0.95
CA ALA A 81 15.90 -10.06 1.91
C ALA A 81 14.58 -10.62 2.45
N GLU A 82 13.53 -9.80 2.53
CA GLU A 82 12.18 -10.20 2.96
C GLU A 82 11.55 -11.24 2.04
N TRP A 83 12.04 -11.36 0.79
CA TRP A 83 11.59 -12.36 -0.18
C TRP A 83 12.50 -13.60 -0.27
N ILE A 84 13.52 -13.73 0.60
CA ILE A 84 14.48 -14.84 0.54
C ILE A 84 13.81 -16.21 0.57
N GLN A 85 12.69 -16.35 1.29
CA GLN A 85 11.93 -17.58 1.37
C GLN A 85 11.39 -17.99 -0.01
N THR A 86 10.88 -17.03 -0.78
CA THR A 86 10.38 -17.22 -2.13
C THR A 86 11.52 -17.56 -3.09
N TRP A 87 12.65 -16.84 -3.02
CA TRP A 87 13.78 -17.07 -3.93
C TRP A 87 14.46 -18.41 -3.69
N GLY A 88 14.51 -18.83 -2.43
CA GLY A 88 15.02 -20.13 -2.05
C GLY A 88 14.04 -21.28 -2.23
N LYS A 89 12.76 -21.00 -2.56
CA LYS A 89 11.67 -21.99 -2.54
C LYS A 89 11.67 -22.79 -1.24
N ILE A 90 11.90 -22.10 -0.11
CA ILE A 90 12.13 -22.74 1.20
C ILE A 90 10.77 -23.05 1.83
N PRO A 91 10.49 -24.32 2.21
CA PRO A 91 9.28 -24.66 2.93
C PRO A 91 9.15 -23.87 4.24
N SER A 92 7.95 -23.37 4.53
CA SER A 92 7.72 -22.48 5.69
C SER A 92 8.12 -23.07 7.04
N LYS A 93 7.93 -24.39 7.21
CA LYS A 93 8.32 -25.08 8.43
C LYS A 93 9.85 -25.03 8.64
N GLN A 94 10.63 -25.41 7.62
CA GLN A 94 12.09 -25.37 7.65
C GLN A 94 12.60 -23.94 7.89
N TYR A 95 12.04 -22.97 7.16
CA TYR A 95 12.42 -21.56 7.30
C TYR A 95 12.26 -21.07 8.74
N ALA A 96 11.11 -21.38 9.37
CA ALA A 96 10.82 -21.02 10.74
C ALA A 96 11.72 -21.74 11.75
N GLU A 97 11.93 -23.06 11.60
CA GLU A 97 12.76 -23.86 12.51
C GLU A 97 14.21 -23.37 12.55
N VAL A 98 14.78 -23.02 11.39
CA VAL A 98 16.18 -22.55 11.29
C VAL A 98 16.37 -21.13 11.82
N LEU A 99 15.38 -20.24 11.61
CA LEU A 99 15.56 -18.80 11.89
C LEU A 99 14.98 -18.34 13.22
N LYS A 100 13.91 -18.98 13.74
CA LYS A 100 13.34 -18.61 15.05
C LYS A 100 14.38 -18.58 16.18
N PRO A 101 15.30 -19.55 16.32
CA PRO A 101 16.33 -19.50 17.35
C PRO A 101 17.33 -18.35 17.20
N LYS A 102 17.52 -17.86 15.96
CA LYS A 102 18.45 -16.77 15.63
C LYS A 102 17.81 -15.40 15.77
N PHE A 103 16.50 -15.31 15.58
CA PHE A 103 15.72 -14.09 15.72
C PHE A 103 15.42 -13.80 17.20
N THR A 104 16.44 -13.30 17.91
CA THR A 104 16.31 -12.94 19.34
C THR A 104 16.10 -11.44 19.52
N LEU A 105 15.24 -11.06 20.47
CA LEU A 105 14.93 -9.67 20.79
C LEU A 105 15.81 -9.09 21.90
N ARG A 106 17.01 -9.66 22.13
CA ARG A 106 17.84 -9.35 23.30
C ARG A 106 18.20 -7.86 23.42
N SER A 107 18.36 -7.18 22.29
CA SER A 107 18.68 -5.75 22.25
C SER A 107 17.52 -4.89 21.75
N PHE A 108 16.30 -5.44 21.72
CA PHE A 108 15.12 -4.69 21.28
C PHE A 108 14.62 -3.78 22.40
N ASP A 109 14.64 -2.48 22.16
CA ASP A 109 14.02 -1.47 23.02
C ASP A 109 13.05 -0.59 22.20
N PRO A 110 11.72 -0.82 22.33
CA PRO A 110 10.74 -0.05 21.58
C PRO A 110 10.73 1.43 21.96
N LYS A 111 11.13 1.80 23.19
CA LYS A 111 11.17 3.21 23.62
C LYS A 111 12.30 3.95 22.94
N SER A 112 13.49 3.34 22.86
CA SER A 112 14.63 3.90 22.12
C SER A 112 14.28 4.10 20.64
N TRP A 113 13.59 3.13 20.02
CA TRP A 113 13.16 3.24 18.62
C TRP A 113 12.15 4.37 18.41
N ALA A 114 11.14 4.48 19.28
CA ALA A 114 10.16 5.56 19.25
C ALA A 114 10.83 6.94 19.46
N HIS A 115 11.78 7.03 20.39
CA HIS A 115 12.54 8.25 20.64
C HIS A 115 13.37 8.65 19.42
N LEU A 116 14.04 7.69 18.77
CA LEU A 116 14.81 7.93 17.56
C LEU A 116 13.92 8.39 16.39
N ALA A 117 12.76 7.75 16.21
CA ALA A 117 11.80 8.14 15.19
C ALA A 117 11.33 9.60 15.41
N LYS A 118 10.95 9.94 16.65
CA LYS A 118 10.56 11.30 17.04
C LYS A 118 11.68 12.31 16.80
N LYS A 119 12.92 11.99 17.22
CA LYS A 119 14.09 12.85 17.01
C LYS A 119 14.34 13.15 15.53
N ASN A 120 14.04 12.21 14.64
CA ASN A 120 14.19 12.36 13.19
C ASN A 120 12.94 12.95 12.51
N GLY A 121 12.03 13.58 13.26
CA GLY A 121 10.87 14.30 12.71
C GLY A 121 9.67 13.43 12.38
N ASN A 122 9.63 12.16 12.81
CA ASN A 122 8.44 11.32 12.65
C ASN A 122 7.46 11.58 13.79
N GLU A 123 6.19 11.75 13.46
CA GLU A 123 5.13 11.76 14.46
C GLU A 123 4.91 10.33 15.00
N VAL A 124 4.97 10.19 16.33
CA VAL A 124 4.77 8.90 17.02
C VAL A 124 3.46 8.97 17.76
N TYR A 125 2.52 8.08 17.38
CA TYR A 125 1.20 7.98 17.96
C TYR A 125 1.12 6.76 18.88
N GLY A 126 0.68 6.98 20.13
CA GLY A 126 0.45 5.90 21.09
C GLY A 126 -0.88 5.21 20.84
N ALA A 127 -0.96 3.90 21.09
CA ALA A 127 -2.17 3.09 20.92
C ALA A 127 -3.30 3.41 21.92
N ASP A 128 -3.00 4.15 23.00
CA ASP A 128 -3.89 4.30 24.16
C ASP A 128 -4.57 5.68 24.28
N LEU A 129 -4.56 6.51 23.23
CA LEU A 129 -5.18 7.84 23.28
C LEU A 129 -6.25 8.02 22.18
N PRO A 130 -7.44 8.56 22.53
CA PRO A 130 -8.57 8.72 21.61
C PRO A 130 -8.33 9.79 20.53
N THR A 131 -7.20 10.49 20.59
CA THR A 131 -6.75 11.44 19.59
C THR A 131 -5.24 11.36 19.42
N PRO A 132 -4.73 11.51 18.19
CA PRO A 132 -3.31 11.68 17.94
C PRO A 132 -2.82 12.96 18.64
N ARG A 133 -2.40 12.85 19.90
CA ARG A 133 -1.76 13.96 20.60
C ARG A 133 -0.27 13.92 20.31
N ARG A 134 0.19 14.97 19.65
CA ARG A 134 1.61 15.30 19.48
C ARG A 134 2.24 15.35 20.87
N LEU A 135 3.08 14.35 21.19
CA LEU A 135 3.91 14.35 22.39
C LEU A 135 5.04 15.36 22.27
#